data_AF-A0A515CVN1-F1
#
_entry.id   AF-A0A515CVN1-F1
#
_cell.length_a   1.000
_cell.length_b   1.000
_cell.length_c   1.000
_cell.angle_alpha   90.00
_cell.angle_beta   90.00
_cell.angle_gamma   90.00
#
_symmetry.space_group_name_H-M   'P 1'
#
loop_
_entity.id
_entity.type
_entity.pdbx_description
1 polymer ?
#
loop_
_entity_poly.entity_id
_entity_poly.type
_entity_poly.pdbx_seq_one_letter_code
_entity_poly.pdbx_strand_id
1 'polypeptide(L)'
;MSVKAMPQPHKKFRFYRPLKSFTHTFGDEWFALKAEAFARFFGTPTFLVGQTVVVAVWIYLNLAGFAKFDPYPFILLNLAFSLQAAYAAPLILLAQTRQAERDQAHALTDAQHREDLDEAMAQRQTLAAQQSEQLLELLKQNTELTNLTKQMAERIESLAIQLANRDRA
;
A
#
# COMPACT_ATOMS: atom_id res chain seq x y z
N MET A 1 -24.74 23.38 -37.46
CA MET A 1 -25.24 22.95 -36.13
C MET A 1 -24.04 22.40 -35.37
N SER A 2 -23.67 23.07 -34.29
CA SER A 2 -22.32 23.05 -33.69
C SER A 2 -21.98 21.71 -33.00
N VAL A 3 -20.90 21.08 -33.42
CA VAL A 3 -20.33 19.89 -32.76
C VAL A 3 -19.71 20.34 -31.43
N LYS A 4 -20.42 20.05 -30.34
CA LYS A 4 -19.99 20.33 -28.96
C LYS A 4 -18.79 19.42 -28.65
N ALA A 5 -17.60 20.02 -28.64
CA ALA A 5 -16.35 19.34 -28.32
C ALA A 5 -16.41 18.70 -26.92
N MET A 6 -15.90 17.47 -26.85
CA MET A 6 -15.73 16.63 -25.66
C MET A 6 -14.95 17.38 -24.57
N PRO A 7 -15.33 17.31 -23.28
CA PRO A 7 -14.47 17.81 -22.20
C PRO A 7 -13.21 16.95 -22.13
N GLN A 8 -12.07 17.56 -22.43
CA GLN A 8 -10.75 16.94 -22.34
C GLN A 8 -10.45 16.58 -20.88
N PRO A 9 -9.94 15.37 -20.57
CA PRO A 9 -9.52 15.03 -19.21
C PRO A 9 -8.31 15.89 -18.85
N HIS A 10 -8.50 16.76 -17.86
CA HIS A 10 -7.45 17.55 -17.25
C HIS A 10 -6.37 16.60 -16.71
N LYS A 11 -5.25 16.48 -17.42
CA LYS A 11 -4.01 15.90 -16.88
C LYS A 11 -3.51 16.83 -15.77
N LYS A 12 -3.98 16.60 -14.54
CA LYS A 12 -3.37 17.18 -13.35
C LYS A 12 -1.99 16.56 -13.19
N PHE A 13 -0.98 17.21 -13.77
CA PHE A 13 0.39 17.04 -13.30
C PHE A 13 0.46 17.65 -11.89
N ARG A 14 0.03 16.88 -10.89
CA ARG A 14 0.23 17.24 -9.48
C ARG A 14 1.74 17.24 -9.27
N PHE A 15 2.27 18.42 -8.94
CA PHE A 15 3.65 18.62 -8.60
C PHE A 15 4.08 17.58 -7.58
N TYR A 16 4.91 16.63 -8.00
CA TYR A 16 5.82 15.94 -7.09
C TYR A 16 6.72 17.03 -6.53
N ARG A 17 6.31 17.65 -5.42
CA ARG A 17 7.26 18.35 -4.56
C ARG A 17 7.89 17.21 -3.77
N PRO A 18 9.07 16.68 -4.16
CA PRO A 18 9.81 15.88 -3.22
C PRO A 18 10.00 16.78 -2.01
N LEU A 19 9.43 16.40 -0.86
CA LEU A 19 9.91 16.94 0.40
C LEU A 19 11.36 16.50 0.43
N LYS A 20 12.23 17.43 0.06
CA LYS A 20 13.67 17.31 0.15
C LYS A 20 13.95 17.29 1.65
N SER A 21 13.82 16.13 2.30
CA SER A 21 14.49 15.88 3.56
C SER A 21 15.98 15.82 3.24
N PHE A 22 16.56 17.00 3.09
CA PHE A 22 17.98 17.20 3.29
C PHE A 22 18.24 16.88 4.76
N THR A 23 18.50 15.61 5.03
CA THR A 23 19.05 15.19 6.32
C THR A 23 19.86 13.91 6.07
N HIS A 24 20.84 14.02 5.18
CA HIS A 24 22.02 13.15 5.17
C HIS A 24 22.86 13.50 6.41
N THR A 25 22.31 13.31 7.62
CA THR A 25 22.95 13.79 8.85
C THR A 25 24.12 12.92 9.27
N PHE A 26 24.25 11.66 8.82
CA PHE A 26 25.38 10.81 9.20
C PHE A 26 25.73 9.72 8.17
N GLY A 27 26.73 9.98 7.32
CA GLY A 27 27.62 8.97 6.72
C GLY A 27 26.94 7.79 6.00
N ASP A 28 26.03 8.08 5.08
CA ASP A 28 24.95 7.19 4.66
C ASP A 28 25.36 5.86 4.00
N GLU A 29 26.59 5.69 3.48
CA GLU A 29 26.92 4.52 2.67
C GLU A 29 27.59 3.39 3.46
N TRP A 30 28.70 3.67 4.16
CA TRP A 30 29.41 2.64 4.91
C TRP A 30 28.65 2.15 6.15
N PHE A 31 27.92 3.05 6.82
CA PHE A 31 27.05 2.68 7.94
C PHE A 31 25.82 1.91 7.49
N ALA A 32 25.25 2.20 6.30
CA ALA A 32 24.15 1.41 5.75
C ALA A 32 24.58 -0.02 5.44
N LEU A 33 25.71 -0.17 4.76
CA LEU A 33 26.28 -1.48 4.44
C LEU A 33 26.58 -2.29 5.71
N LYS A 34 27.14 -1.64 6.74
CA LYS A 34 27.37 -2.29 8.03
C LYS A 34 26.09 -2.61 8.77
N ALA A 35 25.10 -1.71 8.80
CA ALA A 35 23.82 -1.97 9.45
C ALA A 35 23.08 -3.15 8.80
N GLU A 36 23.14 -3.27 7.47
CA GLU A 36 22.57 -4.41 6.74
C GLU A 36 23.30 -5.72 7.07
N ALA A 37 24.64 -5.69 7.12
CA ALA A 37 25.44 -6.83 7.53
C ALA A 37 25.15 -7.24 9.00
N PHE A 38 25.05 -6.27 9.91
CA PHE A 38 24.68 -6.51 11.31
C PHE A 38 23.26 -7.07 11.42
N ALA A 39 22.28 -6.52 10.69
CA ALA A 39 20.90 -7.02 10.70
C ALA A 39 20.81 -8.47 10.21
N ARG A 40 21.51 -8.82 9.13
CA ARG A 40 21.60 -10.21 8.63
C ARG A 40 22.29 -11.13 9.64
N PHE A 41 23.33 -10.65 10.31
CA PHE A 41 24.09 -11.43 11.29
C PHE A 41 23.31 -11.69 12.59
N PHE A 42 22.70 -10.65 13.18
CA PHE A 42 21.87 -10.77 14.39
C PHE A 42 20.51 -11.44 14.14
N GLY A 43 20.00 -11.41 12.90
CA GLY A 43 18.75 -12.08 12.53
C GLY A 43 18.86 -13.61 12.42
N THR A 44 20.07 -14.17 12.51
CA THR A 44 20.31 -15.61 12.40
C THR A 44 20.45 -16.23 13.80
N PRO A 45 19.71 -17.31 14.15
CA PRO A 45 19.80 -17.95 15.46
C PRO A 45 21.21 -18.49 15.79
N THR A 46 22.04 -18.70 14.77
CA THR A 46 23.44 -19.11 14.87
C THR A 46 24.30 -18.13 15.68
N PHE A 47 24.02 -16.82 15.62
CA PHE A 47 24.79 -15.84 16.38
C PHE A 47 24.64 -16.03 17.89
N LEU A 48 23.40 -16.22 18.36
CA LEU A 48 23.10 -16.46 19.78
C LEU A 48 23.81 -17.72 20.28
N VAL A 49 23.75 -18.81 19.50
CA VAL A 49 24.43 -20.06 19.85
C VAL A 49 25.95 -19.86 19.93
N GLY A 50 26.55 -19.18 18.96
CA GLY A 50 27.98 -18.88 18.97
C GLY A 50 28.41 -18.05 20.19
N GLN A 51 27.66 -16.99 20.50
CA GLN A 51 27.91 -16.14 21.68
C GLN A 51 27.83 -16.95 22.98
N THR A 52 26.82 -17.80 23.13
CA THR A 52 26.66 -18.65 24.32
C THR A 52 27.82 -19.65 24.46
N VAL A 53 28.28 -20.25 23.37
CA VAL A 53 29.43 -21.16 23.38
C VAL A 53 30.70 -20.42 23.81
N VAL A 54 30.97 -19.22 23.28
CA VAL A 54 32.14 -18.43 23.68
C VAL A 54 32.12 -18.11 25.17
N VAL A 55 30.98 -17.69 25.70
CA VAL A 55 30.80 -17.41 27.15
C VAL A 55 30.99 -18.69 27.98
N ALA A 56 30.41 -19.81 27.55
CA ALA A 56 30.54 -21.09 28.25
C ALA A 56 31.99 -21.59 28.28
N VAL A 57 32.71 -21.47 27.16
CA VAL A 57 34.15 -21.81 27.07
C VAL A 57 34.98 -20.91 27.98
N TRP A 58 34.69 -19.61 28.02
CA TRP A 58 35.40 -18.66 28.89
C TRP A 58 35.23 -19.01 30.38
N ILE A 59 33.99 -19.30 30.79
CA ILE A 59 33.67 -19.74 32.15
C ILE A 59 34.39 -21.06 32.46
N TYR A 60 34.31 -22.04 31.54
CA TYR A 60 34.94 -23.35 31.72
C TYR A 60 36.46 -23.28 31.87
N LEU A 61 37.16 -22.49 31.04
CA LEU A 61 38.61 -22.30 31.12
C LEU A 61 39.05 -21.62 32.43
N ASN A 62 38.28 -20.66 32.93
CA ASN A 62 38.55 -20.00 34.21
C ASN A 62 38.26 -20.93 35.40
N LEU A 63 37.17 -21.70 35.37
CA LEU A 63 36.83 -22.70 36.41
C LEU A 63 37.82 -23.86 36.46
N ALA A 64 38.30 -24.32 35.31
CA ALA A 64 39.26 -25.41 35.20
C ALA A 64 40.67 -25.03 35.71
N GLY A 65 40.88 -23.79 36.15
CA GLY A 65 42.12 -23.34 36.80
C GLY A 65 43.31 -23.17 35.84
N PHE A 66 43.09 -23.28 34.53
CA PHE A 66 44.13 -23.10 33.50
C PHE A 66 44.60 -21.64 33.40
N ALA A 67 43.71 -20.69 33.70
CA ALA A 67 44.02 -19.27 33.73
C ALA A 67 43.22 -18.63 34.87
N LYS A 68 43.88 -18.24 35.97
CA LYS A 68 43.28 -17.43 37.06
C LYS A 68 43.12 -15.95 36.64
N PHE A 69 42.80 -15.70 35.38
CA PHE A 69 42.71 -14.35 34.82
C PHE A 69 41.42 -13.63 35.28
N ASP A 70 40.34 -14.36 35.58
CA ASP A 70 39.08 -13.79 36.07
C ASP A 70 38.40 -14.70 37.13
N PRO A 71 38.88 -14.69 38.40
CA PRO A 71 38.25 -15.43 39.50
C PRO A 71 36.83 -14.93 39.78
N TYR A 72 35.99 -15.78 40.37
CA TYR A 72 34.63 -15.40 40.79
C TYR A 72 34.66 -14.10 41.62
N PRO A 73 33.96 -13.01 41.23
CA PRO A 73 32.81 -12.91 40.33
C PRO A 73 33.15 -12.26 38.97
N PHE A 74 33.79 -12.99 38.05
CA PHE A 74 34.04 -12.67 36.63
C PHE A 74 33.93 -11.17 36.24
N ILE A 75 34.81 -10.33 36.81
CA ILE A 75 34.69 -8.88 36.70
C ILE A 75 34.96 -8.42 35.27
N LEU A 76 35.87 -9.09 34.57
CA LEU A 76 36.24 -8.73 33.20
C LEU A 76 35.13 -9.09 32.22
N LEU A 77 34.51 -10.26 32.40
CA LEU A 77 33.34 -10.65 31.61
C LEU A 77 32.19 -9.66 31.81
N ASN A 78 31.92 -9.29 33.06
CA ASN A 78 30.88 -8.31 33.37
C ASN A 78 31.19 -6.93 32.76
N LEU A 79 32.45 -6.51 32.79
CA LEU A 79 32.90 -5.24 32.21
C LEU A 79 32.75 -5.26 30.67
N ALA A 80 33.10 -6.37 30.04
CA ALA A 80 32.96 -6.56 28.59
C ALA A 80 31.49 -6.49 28.17
N PHE A 81 30.58 -7.17 28.86
CA PHE A 81 29.15 -7.09 28.59
C PHE A 81 28.58 -5.69 28.82
N SER A 82 29.01 -5.01 29.89
CA SER A 82 28.61 -3.63 30.18
C SER A 82 29.02 -2.68 29.05
N LEU A 83 30.26 -2.82 28.56
CA LEU A 83 30.76 -2.03 27.42
C LEU A 83 30.04 -2.40 26.12
N GLN A 84 29.77 -3.69 25.89
CA GLN A 84 29.01 -4.16 24.73
C GLN A 84 27.61 -3.55 24.70
N ALA A 85 26.89 -3.53 25.83
CA ALA A 85 25.59 -2.88 25.95
C ALA A 85 25.68 -1.36 25.75
N ALA A 86 26.69 -0.72 26.34
CA ALA A 86 26.89 0.72 26.23
C ALA A 86 27.15 1.19 24.79
N TYR A 87 27.87 0.41 23.98
CA TYR A 87 28.10 0.72 22.57
C TYR A 87 26.93 0.26 21.67
N ALA A 88 26.21 -0.80 22.05
CA ALA A 88 25.03 -1.25 21.31
C ALA A 88 23.88 -0.23 21.38
N ALA A 89 23.64 0.39 22.53
CA ALA A 89 22.54 1.35 22.71
C ALA A 89 22.52 2.50 21.66
N PRO A 90 23.60 3.27 21.45
CA PRO A 90 23.61 4.32 20.42
C PRO A 90 23.53 3.75 19.00
N LEU A 91 24.16 2.61 18.71
CA LEU A 91 24.04 1.97 17.40
C LEU A 91 22.60 1.54 17.09
N ILE A 92 21.92 0.97 18.08
CA ILE A 92 20.50 0.58 17.98
C ILE A 92 19.65 1.83 17.77
N LEU A 93 19.91 2.91 18.52
CA LEU A 93 19.19 4.18 18.35
C LEU A 93 19.34 4.72 16.92
N LEU A 94 20.55 4.70 16.36
CA LEU A 94 20.80 5.11 14.98
C LEU A 94 20.11 4.19 13.97
N ALA A 95 20.08 2.88 14.22
CA ALA A 95 19.35 1.94 13.37
C ALA A 95 17.83 2.20 13.42
N GLN A 96 17.31 2.49 14.61
CA GLN A 96 15.90 2.80 14.83
C GLN A 96 15.49 4.12 14.19
N THR A 97 16.29 5.19 14.29
CA THR A 97 15.97 6.46 13.62
C THR A 97 15.89 6.29 12.11
N ARG A 98 16.79 5.50 11.52
CA ARG A 98 16.75 5.20 10.08
C ARG A 98 15.58 4.30 9.68
N GLN A 99 15.20 3.34 10.52
CA GLN A 99 14.00 2.54 10.29
C GLN A 99 12.76 3.43 10.32
N ALA A 100 12.64 4.31 11.31
CA ALA A 100 11.53 5.25 11.42
C ALA A 100 11.42 6.20 10.23
N GLU A 101 12.54 6.69 9.68
CA GLU A 101 12.56 7.50 8.45
C GLU A 101 12.02 6.72 7.23
N ARG A 102 12.42 5.46 7.07
CA ARG A 102 11.90 4.59 6.00
C ARG A 102 10.41 4.33 6.18
N ASP A 103 9.99 3.99 7.39
CA ASP A 103 8.59 3.73 7.71
C ASP A 103 7.72 4.97 7.46
N GLN A 104 8.23 6.16 7.79
CA GLN A 104 7.55 7.42 7.50
C GLN A 104 7.41 7.64 5.98
N ALA A 105 8.46 7.41 5.20
CA ALA A 105 8.41 7.54 3.74
C ALA A 105 7.42 6.54 3.10
N HIS A 106 7.41 5.30 3.60
CA HIS A 106 6.44 4.30 3.18
C HIS A 106 5.00 4.71 3.55
N ALA A 107 4.77 5.21 4.77
CA ALA A 107 3.47 5.68 5.22
C ALA A 107 2.94 6.86 4.38
N LEU A 108 3.82 7.81 4.02
CA LEU A 108 3.45 8.93 3.14
C LEU A 108 3.04 8.44 1.75
N THR A 109 3.76 7.47 1.20
CA THR A 109 3.43 6.89 -0.11
C THR A 109 2.10 6.14 -0.06
N ASP A 110 1.85 5.37 1.00
CA ASP A 110 0.58 4.66 1.20
C ASP A 110 -0.60 5.63 1.36
N ALA A 111 -0.41 6.71 2.14
CA ALA A 111 -1.43 7.74 2.30
C ALA A 111 -1.79 8.41 0.96
N GLN A 112 -0.79 8.76 0.14
CA GLN A 112 -1.02 9.31 -1.20
C GLN A 112 -1.75 8.31 -2.11
N HIS A 113 -1.35 7.03 -2.07
CA HIS A 113 -2.00 6.01 -2.87
C HIS A 113 -3.48 5.84 -2.48
N ARG A 114 -3.80 5.92 -1.19
CA ARG A 114 -5.19 5.89 -0.71
C ARG A 114 -6.00 7.08 -1.21
N GLU A 115 -5.44 8.29 -1.15
CA GLU A 115 -6.11 9.49 -1.67
C GLU A 115 -6.42 9.37 -3.17
N ASP A 116 -5.46 8.89 -3.97
CA ASP A 116 -5.65 8.67 -5.41
C ASP A 116 -6.73 7.60 -5.70
N LEU A 117 -6.76 6.53 -4.90
CA LEU A 117 -7.79 5.49 -5.01
C LEU A 117 -9.17 6.03 -4.66
N ASP A 118 -9.30 6.84 -3.61
CA ASP A 118 -10.57 7.46 -3.21
C ASP A 118 -11.09 8.41 -4.29
N GLU A 119 -10.21 9.23 -4.88
CA GLU A 119 -10.57 10.10 -6.02
C GLU A 119 -11.04 9.26 -7.23
N ALA A 120 -10.35 8.16 -7.55
CA ALA A 120 -10.73 7.28 -8.64
C ALA A 120 -12.06 6.55 -8.40
N MET A 121 -12.33 6.13 -7.15
CA MET A 121 -13.59 5.51 -6.77
C MET A 121 -14.75 6.50 -6.86
N ALA A 122 -14.57 7.74 -6.40
CA ALA A 122 -15.57 8.79 -6.54
C ALA A 122 -15.91 9.07 -8.01
N GLN A 123 -14.91 9.09 -8.90
CA GLN A 123 -15.13 9.21 -10.35
C GLN A 123 -15.89 8.00 -10.91
N ARG A 124 -15.53 6.77 -10.51
CA ARG A 124 -16.26 5.57 -10.95
C ARG A 124 -17.72 5.58 -10.51
N GLN A 125 -18.00 6.07 -9.30
CA GLN A 125 -19.36 6.16 -8.79
C GLN A 125 -20.21 7.16 -9.56
N THR A 126 -19.65 8.32 -9.94
CA THR A 126 -20.38 9.30 -10.77
C THR A 126 -20.63 8.77 -12.18
N LEU A 127 -19.66 8.10 -12.79
CA LEU A 127 -19.83 7.44 -14.08
C LEU A 127 -20.88 6.31 -14.02
N ALA A 128 -20.88 5.50 -12.96
CA ALA A 128 -21.88 4.46 -12.76
C ALA A 128 -23.29 5.05 -12.59
N ALA A 129 -23.43 6.18 -11.90
CA ALA A 129 -24.71 6.88 -11.78
C ALA A 129 -25.21 7.37 -13.15
N GLN A 130 -24.34 7.97 -13.97
CA GLN A 130 -24.68 8.38 -15.33
C GLN A 130 -25.07 7.20 -16.22
N GLN A 131 -24.36 6.08 -16.12
CA GLN A 131 -24.70 4.85 -16.86
C GLN A 131 -26.07 4.30 -16.45
N SER A 132 -26.40 4.36 -15.16
CA SER A 132 -27.71 3.94 -14.64
C SER A 132 -28.85 4.80 -15.21
N GLU A 133 -28.65 6.13 -15.27
CA GLU A 133 -29.61 7.04 -15.90
C GLU A 133 -29.82 6.74 -17.39
N GLN A 134 -28.73 6.49 -18.13
CA GLN A 134 -28.80 6.11 -19.54
C GLN A 134 -29.53 4.78 -19.75
N LEU A 135 -29.29 3.78 -18.89
CA LEU A 135 -30.01 2.50 -18.90
C LEU A 135 -31.51 2.68 -18.68
N LEU A 136 -31.89 3.52 -17.72
CA LEU A 136 -33.31 3.83 -17.47
C LEU A 136 -33.96 4.51 -18.67
N GLU A 137 -33.26 5.43 -19.34
CA GLU A 137 -33.74 6.09 -20.55
C GLU A 137 -33.97 5.07 -21.70
N LEU A 138 -33.01 4.18 -21.94
CA LEU A 138 -33.14 3.12 -22.95
C LEU A 138 -34.29 2.14 -22.63
N LEU A 139 -34.51 1.82 -21.36
CA LEU A 139 -35.64 0.99 -20.94
C LEU A 139 -36.99 1.69 -21.18
N LYS A 140 -37.08 3.00 -20.91
CA LYS A 140 -38.27 3.80 -21.23
C LYS A 140 -38.56 3.80 -22.73
N GLN A 141 -37.53 4.03 -23.55
CA GLN A 141 -37.67 4.02 -25.01
C GLN A 141 -38.16 2.66 -25.53
N ASN A 142 -37.60 1.55 -25.03
CA ASN A 142 -38.08 0.21 -25.38
C ASN A 142 -39.55 -0.01 -25.00
N THR A 143 -39.95 0.48 -23.83
CA THR A 143 -41.35 0.39 -23.38
C THR A 143 -42.28 1.21 -24.28
N GLU A 144 -41.85 2.40 -24.71
CA GLU A 144 -42.61 3.26 -25.62
C GLU A 144 -42.75 2.65 -27.01
N LEU A 145 -41.66 2.14 -27.59
CA LEU A 145 -41.69 1.40 -28.85
C LEU A 145 -42.66 0.22 -28.79
N THR A 146 -42.69 -0.50 -27.66
CA THR A 146 -43.63 -1.61 -27.43
C THR A 146 -45.08 -1.12 -27.43
N ASN A 147 -45.38 0.00 -26.76
CA ASN A 147 -46.72 0.58 -26.72
C ASN A 147 -47.16 1.11 -28.10
N LEU A 148 -46.27 1.76 -28.85
CA LEU A 148 -46.55 2.20 -30.21
C LEU A 148 -46.84 1.03 -31.14
N THR A 149 -46.08 -0.06 -31.01
CA THR A 149 -46.31 -1.30 -31.78
C THR A 149 -47.70 -1.88 -31.49
N LYS A 150 -48.10 -1.91 -30.21
CA LYS A 150 -49.46 -2.33 -29.81
C LYS A 150 -50.54 -1.42 -30.41
N GLN A 151 -50.39 -0.11 -30.33
CA GLN A 151 -51.36 0.83 -30.93
C GLN A 151 -51.47 0.67 -32.45
N MET A 152 -50.35 0.46 -33.15
CA MET A 152 -50.38 0.21 -34.58
C MET A 152 -51.16 -1.09 -34.90
N ALA A 153 -50.93 -2.16 -34.14
CA ALA A 153 -51.68 -3.41 -34.30
C ALA A 153 -53.19 -3.21 -34.07
N GLU A 154 -53.58 -2.51 -33.00
CA GLU A 154 -54.99 -2.17 -32.71
C GLU A 154 -55.63 -1.33 -33.82
N ARG A 155 -54.90 -0.36 -34.38
CA ARG A 155 -55.40 0.45 -35.51
C ARG A 155 -55.61 -0.38 -36.76
N ILE A 156 -54.67 -1.27 -37.10
CA ILE A 156 -54.82 -2.18 -38.23
C ILE A 156 -56.04 -3.08 -38.05
N GLU A 157 -56.23 -3.65 -36.85
CA GLU A 157 -57.38 -4.50 -36.54
C GLU A 157 -58.69 -3.74 -36.66
N SER A 158 -58.78 -2.53 -36.08
CA SER A 158 -59.99 -1.71 -36.20
C SER A 158 -60.31 -1.29 -37.63
N LEU A 159 -59.29 -0.99 -38.45
CA LEU A 159 -59.47 -0.70 -39.88
C LEU A 159 -59.91 -1.94 -40.66
N ALA A 160 -59.36 -3.12 -40.36
CA ALA A 160 -59.77 -4.38 -40.95
C ALA A 160 -61.24 -4.71 -40.63
N ILE A 161 -61.68 -4.48 -39.39
CA ILE A 161 -63.08 -4.66 -38.98
C ILE A 161 -64.00 -3.66 -39.69
N GLN A 162 -63.59 -2.40 -39.83
CA GLN A 162 -64.36 -1.38 -40.56
C GLN A 162 -64.53 -1.74 -42.04
N LEU A 163 -63.46 -2.21 -42.70
CA LEU A 163 -63.53 -2.70 -44.07
C LEU A 163 -64.47 -3.91 -44.18
N ALA A 164 -64.34 -4.89 -43.28
CA ALA A 164 -65.19 -6.08 -43.27
C ALA A 164 -66.69 -5.76 -43.04
N ASN A 165 -67.01 -4.70 -42.29
CA ASN A 165 -68.38 -4.23 -42.14
C ASN A 165 -68.88 -3.44 -43.35
N ARG A 166 -68.00 -2.71 -44.03
CA ARG A 166 -68.36 -1.92 -45.22
C ARG A 166 -68.71 -2.82 -46.42
N ASP A 167 -68.04 -3.95 -46.58
CA ASP A 167 -68.34 -4.92 -47.65
C ASP A 167 -69.63 -5.74 -47.41
N ARG A 168 -70.22 -5.68 -46.21
CA ARG A 168 -71.49 -6.36 -45.88
C ARG A 168 -72.74 -5.47 -46.01
N ALA A 169 -72.55 -4.19 -46.34
CA ALA A 169 -73.62 -3.21 -46.55
C ALA A 169 -73.84 -2.97 -48.05
#